data_AF-A0A497DVY8-F1
#
_entry.id   AF-A0A497DVY8-F1
#
_cell.length_a   1.000
_cell.length_b   1.000
_cell.length_c   1.000
_cell.angle_alpha   90.00
_cell.angle_beta   90.00
_cell.angle_gamma   90.00
#
_symmetry.space_group_name_H-M   'P 1'
#
loop_
_entity.id
_entity.type
_entity.pdbx_description
1 polymer ?
#
loop_
_entity_poly.entity_id
_entity_poly.type
_entity_poly.pdbx_seq_one_letter_code
_entity_poly.pdbx_strand_id
1 'polypeptide(L)' 'VLEGEVIPGKEIDRVISIINEINLRYGVLISIYPVSEEKFRVVNSPLLLNIREEGITI' A
#
# COMPACT_ATOMS: atom_id res chain seq x y z
N VAL A 1 -2.93 -0.41 5.84
CA VAL A 1 -2.95 -1.88 6.05
C VAL A 1 -4.39 -2.34 5.97
N LEU A 2 -4.69 -3.51 5.41
CA LEU A 2 -6.07 -3.99 5.22
C LEU A 2 -6.34 -5.26 6.04
N GLU A 3 -7.53 -5.35 6.64
CA GLU A 3 -8.00 -6.53 7.36
C GLU A 3 -8.51 -7.61 6.38
N GLY A 4 -8.38 -8.88 6.78
CA GLY A 4 -8.89 -10.01 6.00
C GLY A 4 -8.02 -10.43 4.82
N GLU A 5 -8.62 -11.16 3.88
CA GLU A 5 -7.94 -11.64 2.67
C GLU A 5 -7.63 -10.46 1.74
N VAL A 6 -6.34 -10.21 1.51
CA VAL A 6 -5.87 -9.16 0.61
C VAL A 6 -5.29 -9.78 -0.65
N ILE A 7 -5.92 -9.45 -1.78
CA ILE A 7 -5.43 -9.75 -3.13
C ILE A 7 -4.89 -8.43 -3.72
N PRO A 8 -3.57 -8.21 -3.75
CA PRO A 8 -3.01 -6.90 -4.07
C PRO A 8 -3.50 -6.31 -5.40
N GLY A 9 -3.60 -7.14 -6.45
CA GLY A 9 -4.11 -6.69 -7.74
C GLY A 9 -5.54 -6.13 -7.67
N LYS A 10 -6.46 -6.83 -6.97
CA LYS A 10 -7.84 -6.37 -6.79
C LYS A 10 -7.91 -5.07 -5.98
N GLU A 11 -7.08 -4.95 -4.95
CA GLU A 11 -7.05 -3.74 -4.14
C GLU A 11 -6.52 -2.55 -4.93
N ILE A 12 -5.53 -2.75 -5.81
CA ILE A 12 -5.06 -1.71 -6.74
C ILE A 12 -6.20 -1.30 -7.67
N ASP A 13 -6.89 -2.25 -8.31
CA ASP A 13 -7.98 -1.96 -9.25
C ASP A 13 -9.11 -1.13 -8.61
N ARG A 14 -9.37 -1.32 -7.30
CA ARG A 14 -10.40 -0.56 -6.57
C ARG A 14 -10.05 0.91 -6.35
N VAL A 15 -8.77 1.25 -6.24
CA VAL A 15 -8.32 2.61 -5.85
C VAL A 15 -7.61 3.35 -6.97
N ILE A 16 -7.17 2.65 -8.02
CA ILE A 16 -6.34 3.21 -9.09
C ILE A 16 -6.99 4.42 -9.78
N SER A 17 -8.32 4.44 -9.91
CA SER A 17 -9.03 5.58 -10.51
C SER A 17 -8.85 6.86 -9.71
N ILE A 18 -8.95 6.81 -8.38
CA ILE A 18 -8.79 7.97 -7.49
C ILE A 18 -7.33 8.42 -7.49
N ILE A 19 -6.41 7.47 -7.37
CA ILE A 19 -4.98 7.74 -7.35
C ILE A 19 -4.53 8.39 -8.66
N ASN A 20 -5.00 7.89 -9.81
CA ASN A 20 -4.64 8.45 -11.09
C ASN A 20 -5.16 9.88 -11.27
N GLU A 21 -6.37 10.19 -10.78
CA GLU A 21 -6.86 11.55 -10.79
C GLU A 21 -5.96 12.50 -9.99
N ILE A 22 -5.56 12.09 -8.78
CA ILE A 22 -4.67 12.89 -7.93
C ILE A 22 -3.29 13.03 -8.59
N ASN A 23 -2.72 11.93 -9.09
CA ASN A 23 -1.42 11.92 -9.75
C ASN A 23 -1.38 12.90 -10.92
N LEU A 24 -2.39 12.85 -11.79
CA LEU A 24 -2.49 13.73 -12.96
C LEU A 24 -2.78 15.18 -12.56
N ARG A 25 -3.65 15.40 -11.57
CA ARG A 25 -4.04 16.75 -11.12
C ARG A 25 -2.87 17.50 -10.50
N TYR A 26 -2.04 16.83 -9.71
CA TYR A 26 -0.95 17.47 -8.96
C TYR A 26 0.44 17.23 -9.56
N GLY A 27 0.55 16.43 -10.63
CA GLY A 27 1.83 16.08 -11.24
C GLY A 27 2.74 15.29 -10.30
N VAL A 28 2.15 14.52 -9.37
CA VAL A 28 2.87 13.69 -8.38
C VAL A 28 2.63 12.22 -8.68
N LEU A 29 3.51 11.36 -8.17
CA LEU A 29 3.31 9.92 -8.22
C LEU A 29 3.04 9.38 -6.81
N ILE A 30 1.79 8.98 -6.59
CA ILE A 30 1.39 8.21 -5.41
C ILE A 30 1.47 6.73 -5.77
N SER A 31 2.36 6.01 -5.09
CA SER A 31 2.49 4.56 -5.18
C SER A 31 1.77 3.90 -4.02
N ILE A 32 1.16 2.74 -4.27
CA ILE A 32 0.45 1.94 -3.26
C ILE A 32 0.97 0.51 -3.24
N TYR A 33 1.02 -0.06 -2.03
CA TYR A 33 1.40 -1.45 -1.83
C TYR A 33 0.39 -2.12 -0.88
N PRO A 34 -0.70 -2.72 -1.41
CA PRO A 34 -1.70 -3.36 -0.57
C PRO A 34 -1.11 -4.59 0.11
N VAL A 35 -1.24 -4.65 1.43
CA VAL A 35 -0.76 -5.76 2.26
C VAL A 35 -1.80 -6.05 3.34
N SER A 36 -2.04 -7.33 3.60
CA SER A 36 -2.87 -7.74 4.75
C SER A 36 -2.16 -7.42 6.05
N GLU A 37 -2.93 -7.17 7.10
CA GLU A 37 -2.36 -6.92 8.42
C GLU A 37 -1.48 -8.07 8.91
N GLU A 38 -1.92 -9.31 8.70
CA GLU A 38 -1.13 -10.49 9.03
C GLU A 38 0.23 -10.44 8.33
N LYS A 39 0.26 -10.27 7.01
CA LYS A 39 1.52 -10.19 6.24
C LYS A 39 2.36 -9.01 6.67
N PHE A 40 1.72 -7.86 6.92
CA PHE A 40 2.40 -6.68 7.43
C PHE A 40 3.03 -6.90 8.80
N ARG A 41 2.59 -7.85 9.62
CA ARG A 41 3.19 -8.16 10.92
C ARG A 41 4.24 -9.27 10.84
N VAL A 42 4.01 -10.31 10.05
CA VAL A 42 4.82 -11.55 10.09
C VAL A 42 5.87 -11.64 8.98
N VAL A 43 5.67 -10.98 7.84
CA VAL A 43 6.57 -11.14 6.68
C VAL A 43 7.77 -10.22 6.83
N ASN A 44 8.97 -10.79 6.77
CA ASN A 44 10.24 -10.07 6.85
C ASN A 44 10.80 -9.79 5.46
N SER A 45 10.03 -9.08 4.62
CA SER A 45 10.58 -8.58 3.36
C SER A 45 11.38 -7.30 3.63
N PRO A 46 12.46 -7.03 2.89
CA PRO A 46 13.25 -5.80 3.07
C PRO A 46 12.40 -4.53 3.05
N LEU A 47 11.39 -4.48 2.16
CA LEU A 47 10.43 -3.37 2.10
C LEU A 47 9.63 -3.21 3.39
N LEU A 48 9.03 -4.30 3.90
CA LEU A 48 8.18 -4.23 5.09
C LEU A 48 8.98 -4.00 6.36
N LEU A 49 10.21 -4.51 6.44
CA LEU A 49 11.13 -4.22 7.54
C LEU A 49 11.45 -2.73 7.59
N ASN A 50 11.86 -2.15 6.44
CA ASN A 50 12.18 -0.72 6.38
C ASN A 50 10.94 0.14 6.68
N ILE A 51 9.76 -0.23 6.20
CA ILE A 51 8.51 0.48 6.51
C ILE A 51 8.19 0.47 8.01
N ARG A 52 8.43 -0.63 8.71
CA ARG A 52 8.19 -0.73 10.17
C ARG A 52 9.22 0.07 10.98
N GLU A 53 10.48 0.06 10.53
CA GLU A 53 11.61 0.73 11.21
C GLU A 53 11.58 2.24 11.00
N GLU A 54 11.38 2.69 9.75
CA GLU A 54 11.40 4.11 9.38
C GLU A 54 10.11 4.84 9.76
N GLY A 55 9.03 4.09 10.00
CA GLY A 55 7.74 4.59 10.43
C GLY A 55 6.95 5.25 9.31
N ILE A 56 5.80 4.66 8.97
CA ILE A 56 4.70 5.40 8.34
C ILE A 56 3.74 5.74 9.48
N THR A 57 3.43 7.02 9.68
CA THR A 57 2.33 7.40 10.59
C THR A 57 1.05 6.72 10.10
N ILE A 58 0.52 5.78 10.89
CA ILE A 58 -0.76 5.10 10.67
C ILE A 58 -1.88 5.97 11.22
#